data_AF-A0A355VBH1-F1
#
_entry.id   AF-A0A355VBH1-F1
#
_cell.length_a   1.000
_cell.length_b   1.000
_cell.length_c   1.000
_cell.angle_alpha   90.00
_cell.angle_beta   90.00
_cell.angle_gamma   90.00
#
_symmetry.space_group_name_H-M   'P 1'
#
loop_
_entity.id
_entity.type
_entity.pdbx_description
1 polymer ?
#
loop_
_entity_poly.entity_id
_entity_poly.type
_entity_poly.pdbx_seq_one_letter_code
_entity_poly.pdbx_strand_id
1 'polypeptide(L)'
;MTKEEKLEIDRLVSIYLNGLMSVSNDAGWEGMGLLDRLITFKGQPPPPTGNDQSNLSMIIAVRLLREQHKEFPLIAAAMRVLQKRHWDQAIALCARNYYLGFCAWTGKTYTDEARASEINMDMNLYRYNLQKGYFSLQSELEVARMYRQMFDAA
;
A
#
# COMPACT_ATOMS: atom_id res chain seq x y z
N MET A 1 -22.56 2.06 6.00
CA MET A 1 -21.29 2.78 5.92
C MET A 1 -21.52 4.17 5.35
N THR A 2 -21.15 5.18 6.13
CA THR A 2 -21.31 6.61 5.83
C THR A 2 -20.25 7.07 4.84
N LYS A 3 -20.38 8.31 4.34
CA LYS A 3 -19.39 8.92 3.46
C LYS A 3 -18.06 9.17 4.20
N GLU A 4 -18.14 9.54 5.48
CA GLU A 4 -16.98 9.83 6.32
C GLU A 4 -16.14 8.57 6.57
N GLU A 5 -16.79 7.44 6.88
CA GLU A 5 -16.11 6.15 7.07
C GLU A 5 -15.37 5.72 5.79
N LYS A 6 -15.97 5.90 4.61
CA LYS A 6 -15.30 5.61 3.34
C LYS A 6 -14.07 6.47 3.10
N LEU A 7 -14.15 7.78 3.41
CA LEU A 7 -13.03 8.69 3.27
C LEU A 7 -11.89 8.35 4.22
N GLU A 8 -12.21 7.93 5.44
CA GLU A 8 -11.24 7.43 6.40
C GLU A 8 -10.52 6.18 5.85
N ILE A 9 -11.26 5.22 5.31
CA ILE A 9 -10.68 4.02 4.70
C ILE A 9 -9.80 4.38 3.51
N ASP A 10 -10.26 5.24 2.59
CA ASP A 10 -9.47 5.69 1.44
C ASP A 10 -8.16 6.36 1.88
N ARG A 11 -8.21 7.19 2.94
CA ARG A 11 -7.01 7.79 3.55
C ARG A 11 -6.06 6.73 4.10
N LEU A 12 -6.57 5.73 4.83
CA LEU A 12 -5.76 4.65 5.39
C LEU A 12 -5.15 3.76 4.31
N VAL A 13 -5.92 3.42 3.26
CA VAL A 13 -5.41 2.66 2.11
C VAL A 13 -4.36 3.48 1.36
N SER A 14 -4.53 4.79 1.24
CA SER A 14 -3.50 5.67 0.67
C SER A 14 -2.22 5.67 1.52
N ILE A 15 -2.33 5.70 2.85
CA ILE A 15 -1.19 5.53 3.77
C ILE A 15 -0.50 4.18 3.55
N TYR A 16 -1.29 3.11 3.40
CA TYR A 16 -0.77 1.78 3.12
C TYR A 16 0.00 1.73 1.80
N LEU A 17 -0.58 2.24 0.71
CA LEU A 17 0.06 2.30 -0.60
C LEU A 17 1.32 3.17 -0.57
N ASN A 18 1.26 4.33 0.09
CA ASN A 18 2.43 5.20 0.26
C ASN A 18 3.54 4.49 1.04
N GLY A 19 3.21 3.71 2.07
CA GLY A 19 4.20 2.92 2.79
C GLY A 19 4.81 1.78 1.95
N LEU A 20 4.04 1.19 1.01
CA LEU A 20 4.57 0.20 0.06
C LEU A 20 5.46 0.82 -1.02
N MET A 21 5.09 2.01 -1.51
CA MET A 21 5.83 2.76 -2.53
C MET A 21 6.99 3.58 -1.96
N SER A 22 7.00 3.83 -0.66
CA SER A 22 8.04 4.61 -0.01
C SER A 22 9.37 3.89 -0.12
N VAL A 23 10.38 4.68 -0.49
CA VAL A 23 11.81 4.35 -0.64
C VAL A 23 12.41 3.78 0.67
N SER A 24 11.66 3.68 1.77
CA SER A 24 12.09 2.98 2.99
C SER A 24 12.23 1.46 2.83
N ASN A 25 11.74 0.86 1.74
CA ASN A 25 12.12 -0.49 1.29
C ASN A 25 13.42 -0.53 0.45
N ASP A 26 14.02 0.63 0.13
CA ASP A 26 15.31 0.78 -0.54
C ASP A 26 16.47 0.93 0.45
N ALA A 27 16.45 0.17 1.56
CA ALA A 27 17.54 0.14 2.52
C ALA A 27 18.87 -0.21 1.80
N GLY A 28 19.66 0.81 1.48
CA GLY A 28 21.01 0.73 0.91
C GLY A 28 21.14 0.88 -0.61
N TRP A 29 20.06 1.15 -1.34
CA TRP A 29 20.06 1.10 -2.81
C TRP A 29 19.55 2.42 -3.39
N GLU A 30 20.46 3.29 -3.81
CA GLU A 30 20.08 4.60 -4.35
C GLU A 30 19.24 4.47 -5.63
N GLY A 31 17.93 4.77 -5.51
CA GLY A 31 17.09 5.21 -6.63
C GLY A 31 16.44 4.12 -7.50
N MET A 32 16.54 2.83 -7.15
CA MET A 32 15.93 1.75 -7.92
C MET A 32 14.93 0.96 -7.06
N GLY A 33 13.63 1.11 -7.37
CA GLY A 33 12.56 0.47 -6.61
C GLY A 33 12.59 -1.06 -6.67
N LEU A 34 11.98 -1.71 -5.67
CA LEU A 34 11.95 -3.18 -5.52
C LEU A 34 11.48 -3.92 -6.78
N LEU A 35 10.47 -3.37 -7.47
CA LEU A 35 9.93 -3.94 -8.70
C LEU A 35 10.98 -3.94 -9.82
N ASP A 36 11.73 -2.85 -9.93
CA ASP A 36 12.80 -2.69 -10.90
C ASP A 36 13.96 -3.66 -10.58
N ARG A 37 14.25 -3.91 -9.30
CA ARG A 37 15.26 -4.91 -8.88
C ARG A 37 14.90 -6.35 -9.25
N LEU A 38 13.61 -6.71 -9.16
CA LEU A 38 13.12 -8.02 -9.59
C LEU A 38 13.32 -8.21 -11.10
N ILE A 39 13.19 -7.12 -11.86
CA ILE A 39 13.34 -7.11 -13.32
C ILE A 39 14.83 -7.09 -13.73
N THR A 40 15.63 -6.21 -13.13
CA THR A 40 17.02 -5.92 -13.57
C THR A 40 18.03 -6.92 -13.03
N PHE A 41 17.89 -7.36 -11.77
CA PHE A 41 18.89 -8.21 -11.10
C PHE A 41 18.41 -9.62 -10.79
N LYS A 42 17.17 -9.98 -11.19
CA LYS A 42 16.56 -11.29 -10.92
C LYS A 42 16.64 -11.71 -9.43
N GLY A 43 16.64 -10.73 -8.53
CA GLY A 43 16.78 -10.95 -7.08
C GLY A 43 18.21 -11.17 -6.57
N GLN A 44 19.26 -11.00 -7.39
CA GLN A 44 20.64 -11.04 -6.93
C GLN A 44 21.12 -9.65 -6.46
N PRO A 45 21.89 -9.56 -5.34
CA PRO A 45 22.50 -8.32 -4.93
C PRO A 45 23.62 -7.93 -5.94
N PRO A 46 23.69 -6.67 -6.41
CA PRO A 46 24.79 -6.22 -7.26
C PRO A 46 26.14 -6.17 -6.50
N PRO A 47 27.26 -6.14 -7.24
CA PRO A 47 28.61 -6.22 -6.67
C PRO A 47 28.92 -5.01 -5.76
N PRO A 48 29.73 -5.20 -4.70
CA PRO A 48 30.06 -4.15 -3.75
C PRO A 48 30.86 -3.04 -4.45
N THR A 49 30.31 -1.83 -4.47
CA THR A 49 31.04 -0.61 -4.83
C THR A 49 31.74 -0.08 -3.56
N GLY A 50 33.05 0.15 -3.63
CA GLY A 50 33.93 0.51 -2.51
C GLY A 50 33.71 1.91 -1.90
N ASN A 51 32.50 2.46 -1.95
CA ASN A 51 32.13 3.70 -1.26
C ASN A 51 31.39 3.36 0.03
N ASP A 52 32.16 3.12 1.08
CA ASP A 52 31.65 2.89 2.43
C ASP A 52 31.13 4.19 3.05
N GLN A 53 29.89 4.57 2.71
CA GLN A 53 29.09 5.55 3.46
C GLN A 53 28.08 4.87 4.40
N SER A 54 28.40 3.66 4.89
CA SER A 54 27.49 2.82 5.70
C SER A 54 26.80 3.57 6.84
N ASN A 55 27.47 4.51 7.51
CA ASN A 55 26.90 5.29 8.60
C ASN A 55 25.87 6.34 8.16
N LEU A 56 26.09 7.03 7.03
CA LEU A 56 25.15 8.05 6.54
C LEU A 56 23.90 7.37 5.97
N SER A 57 24.10 6.29 5.21
CA SER A 57 23.05 5.45 4.64
C SER A 57 22.20 4.80 5.73
N MET A 58 22.81 4.37 6.84
CA MET A 58 22.08 3.81 7.98
C MET A 58 21.30 4.87 8.75
N ILE A 59 21.83 6.08 8.96
CA ILE A 59 21.10 7.19 9.60
C ILE A 59 19.93 7.66 8.71
N ILE A 60 20.13 7.71 7.39
CA ILE A 60 19.10 8.04 6.41
C ILE A 60 18.05 6.92 6.37
N ALA A 61 18.43 5.64 6.35
CA ALA A 61 17.52 4.52 6.44
C ALA A 61 16.72 4.53 7.76
N VAL A 62 17.35 4.83 8.90
CA VAL A 62 16.67 4.97 10.20
C VAL A 62 15.75 6.19 10.23
N ARG A 63 16.10 7.30 9.55
CA ARG A 63 15.23 8.48 9.38
C ARG A 63 14.05 8.22 8.43
N LEU A 64 14.27 7.48 7.34
CA LEU A 64 13.24 7.04 6.38
C LEU A 64 12.31 5.98 6.96
N LEU A 65 12.81 5.10 7.83
CA LEU A 65 11.99 4.16 8.62
C LEU A 65 11.17 4.88 9.70
N ARG A 66 11.64 6.06 10.17
CA ARG A 66 11.00 6.83 11.26
C ARG A 66 9.76 7.62 10.85
N GLU A 67 9.50 7.82 9.56
CA GLU A 67 8.25 8.43 9.09
C GLU A 67 7.26 7.39 8.53
N GLN A 68 7.24 6.17 9.08
CA GLN A 68 6.03 5.37 8.94
C GLN A 68 4.88 6.13 9.63
N HIS A 69 3.86 6.48 8.84
CA HIS A 69 2.65 7.12 9.34
C HIS A 69 2.15 6.32 10.56
N LYS A 70 1.78 6.98 11.67
CA LYS A 70 1.38 6.33 12.94
C LYS A 70 0.33 5.21 12.77
N GLU A 71 -0.45 5.29 11.70
CA GLU A 71 -1.53 4.38 11.36
C GLU A 71 -1.12 3.26 10.38
N PHE A 72 0.06 3.33 9.78
CA PHE A 72 0.57 2.34 8.83
C PHE A 72 0.56 0.91 9.42
N PRO A 73 1.05 0.66 10.65
CA PRO A 73 1.00 -0.69 11.22
C PRO A 73 -0.43 -1.22 11.37
N LEU A 74 -1.38 -0.34 11.71
CA LEU A 74 -2.79 -0.70 11.86
C LEU A 74 -3.40 -1.12 10.53
N ILE A 75 -3.26 -0.29 9.49
CA ILE A 75 -3.82 -0.60 8.18
C ILE A 75 -3.08 -1.78 7.52
N ALA A 76 -1.77 -1.92 7.71
CA ALA A 76 -1.01 -3.05 7.18
C ALA A 76 -1.49 -4.38 7.77
N ALA A 77 -1.80 -4.43 9.07
CA ALA A 77 -2.37 -5.63 9.70
C ALA A 77 -3.74 -5.97 9.10
N ALA A 78 -4.65 -5.00 9.01
CA ALA A 78 -5.99 -5.20 8.45
C ALA A 78 -5.93 -5.62 6.95
N MET A 79 -5.11 -4.94 6.15
CA MET A 79 -4.91 -5.27 4.74
C MET A 79 -4.31 -6.66 4.54
N ARG A 80 -3.40 -7.11 5.41
CA ARG A 80 -2.83 -8.47 5.33
C ARG A 80 -3.89 -9.55 5.55
N VAL A 81 -4.81 -9.34 6.49
CA VAL A 81 -5.93 -10.26 6.72
C VAL A 81 -6.89 -10.24 5.53
N LEU A 82 -7.23 -9.05 5.05
CA LEU A 82 -8.10 -8.88 3.89
C LEU A 82 -7.53 -9.55 2.63
N GLN A 83 -6.24 -9.35 2.33
CA GLN A 83 -5.56 -10.00 1.20
C GLN A 83 -5.61 -11.53 1.29
N LYS A 84 -5.46 -12.09 2.49
CA LYS A 84 -5.50 -13.54 2.71
C LYS A 84 -6.90 -14.13 2.50
N ARG A 85 -7.95 -13.41 2.91
CA ARG A 85 -9.34 -13.91 2.88
C ARG A 85 -10.06 -13.55 1.59
N HIS A 86 -9.83 -12.34 1.09
CA HIS A 86 -10.59 -11.69 0.03
C HIS A 86 -9.66 -10.87 -0.86
N TRP A 87 -8.77 -11.56 -1.56
CA TRP A 87 -7.76 -10.96 -2.44
C TRP A 87 -8.33 -9.94 -3.43
N ASP A 88 -9.41 -10.28 -4.13
CA ASP A 88 -10.01 -9.41 -5.15
C ASP A 88 -10.57 -8.10 -4.57
N GLN A 89 -11.08 -8.15 -3.33
CA GLN A 89 -11.56 -6.97 -2.62
C GLN A 89 -10.40 -6.05 -2.22
N ALA A 90 -9.29 -6.63 -1.76
CA ALA A 90 -8.08 -5.88 -1.46
C ALA A 90 -7.50 -5.22 -2.71
N ILE A 91 -7.44 -5.92 -3.84
CA ILE A 91 -6.98 -5.35 -5.11
C ILE A 91 -7.89 -4.21 -5.54
N ALA A 92 -9.22 -4.37 -5.49
CA ALA A 92 -10.14 -3.32 -5.91
C ALA A 92 -9.97 -2.03 -5.08
N LEU A 93 -9.78 -2.15 -3.76
CA LEU A 93 -9.49 -1.01 -2.88
C LEU A 93 -8.14 -0.35 -3.20
N CYS A 94 -7.10 -1.15 -3.43
CA CYS A 94 -5.78 -0.64 -3.81
C CYS A 94 -5.84 0.07 -5.17
N ALA A 95 -6.49 -0.52 -6.18
CA ALA A 95 -6.60 0.06 -7.52
C ALA A 95 -7.31 1.41 -7.50
N ARG A 96 -8.38 1.54 -6.71
CA ARG A 96 -9.09 2.82 -6.53
C ARG A 96 -8.17 3.93 -6.02
N ASN A 97 -7.33 3.63 -5.03
CA ASN A 97 -6.48 4.59 -4.35
C ASN A 97 -5.12 4.79 -5.07
N TYR A 98 -4.65 3.81 -5.83
CA TYR A 98 -3.42 3.91 -6.61
C TYR A 98 -3.64 4.74 -7.89
N TYR A 99 -4.73 4.48 -8.60
CA TYR A 99 -5.10 5.22 -9.81
C TYR A 99 -5.98 6.44 -9.46
N LEU A 100 -5.48 7.27 -8.54
CA LEU A 100 -6.03 8.59 -8.25
C LEU A 100 -5.37 9.63 -9.16
N GLY A 101 -6.18 10.39 -9.90
CA GLY A 101 -5.70 11.47 -10.78
C GLY A 101 -5.75 11.12 -12.26
N PHE A 102 -4.83 11.72 -13.02
CA PHE A 102 -4.78 11.64 -14.48
C PHE A 102 -3.91 10.49 -14.96
N CYS A 103 -4.41 9.74 -15.95
CA CYS A 103 -3.62 8.80 -16.71
C CYS A 103 -2.63 9.57 -17.58
N ALA A 104 -1.33 9.32 -17.38
CA ALA A 104 -0.25 10.02 -18.09
C ALA A 104 -0.36 9.90 -19.61
N TRP A 105 -0.87 8.77 -20.10
CA TRP A 105 -1.00 8.46 -21.52
C TRP A 105 -2.17 9.17 -22.21
N THR A 106 -3.30 9.29 -21.51
CA THR A 106 -4.54 9.83 -22.08
C THR A 106 -4.85 11.25 -21.63
N GLY A 107 -4.17 11.75 -20.59
CA GLY A 107 -4.44 13.03 -19.95
C GLY A 107 -5.82 13.10 -19.27
N LYS A 108 -6.53 11.96 -19.16
CA LYS A 108 -7.88 11.88 -18.58
C LYS A 108 -7.83 11.29 -17.17
N THR A 109 -8.81 11.65 -16.35
CA THR A 109 -8.96 11.03 -15.03
C THR A 109 -9.26 9.54 -15.17
N TYR A 110 -8.67 8.71 -14.30
CA TYR A 110 -8.99 7.29 -14.27
C TYR A 110 -10.46 7.08 -13.89
N THR A 111 -11.22 6.48 -14.81
CA THR A 111 -12.58 6.03 -14.54
C THR A 111 -12.55 4.65 -13.87
N ASP A 112 -13.67 4.22 -13.29
CA ASP A 112 -13.74 2.90 -12.67
C ASP A 112 -13.57 1.76 -13.70
N GLU A 113 -14.00 2.00 -14.94
CA GLU A 113 -13.80 1.08 -16.06
C GLU A 113 -12.31 0.94 -16.41
N ALA A 114 -11.60 2.06 -16.48
CA ALA A 114 -10.15 2.06 -16.72
C ALA A 114 -9.42 1.32 -15.58
N ARG A 115 -9.76 1.62 -14.32
CA ARG A 115 -9.17 0.95 -13.15
C ARG A 115 -9.42 -0.56 -13.16
N ALA A 116 -10.64 -0.98 -13.46
CA ALA A 116 -11.01 -2.39 -13.57
C ALA A 116 -10.18 -3.08 -14.67
N SER A 117 -10.01 -2.42 -15.82
CA SER A 117 -9.17 -2.91 -16.92
C SER A 117 -7.71 -3.05 -16.51
N GLU A 118 -7.12 -2.09 -15.80
CA GLU A 118 -5.71 -2.14 -15.35
C GLU A 118 -5.42 -3.34 -14.45
N ILE A 119 -6.41 -3.81 -13.69
CA ILE A 119 -6.29 -4.99 -12.82
C ILE A 119 -6.89 -6.25 -13.43
N ASN A 120 -7.22 -6.25 -14.73
CA ASN A 120 -7.83 -7.37 -15.44
C ASN A 120 -9.12 -7.90 -14.77
N MET A 121 -9.96 -7.01 -14.24
CA MET A 121 -11.22 -7.36 -13.59
C MET A 121 -12.41 -6.83 -14.40
N ASP A 122 -13.48 -7.61 -14.50
CA ASP A 122 -14.73 -7.12 -15.06
C ASP A 122 -15.25 -5.92 -14.24
N MET A 123 -15.84 -4.94 -14.93
CA MET A 123 -16.32 -3.70 -14.31
C MET A 123 -17.37 -3.93 -13.22
N ASN A 124 -18.33 -4.85 -13.43
CA ASN A 124 -19.36 -5.13 -12.44
C ASN A 124 -18.75 -5.86 -11.24
N LEU A 125 -17.84 -6.79 -11.50
CA LEU A 125 -17.10 -7.50 -10.47
C LEU A 125 -16.22 -6.53 -9.65
N TYR A 126 -15.56 -5.58 -10.29
CA TYR A 126 -14.78 -4.52 -9.63
C TYR A 126 -15.65 -3.68 -8.71
N ARG A 127 -16.80 -3.20 -9.18
CA ARG A 127 -17.72 -2.40 -8.35
C ARG A 127 -18.23 -3.19 -7.15
N TYR A 128 -18.58 -4.46 -7.37
CA TYR A 128 -19.00 -5.37 -6.30
C TYR A 128 -17.89 -5.57 -5.26
N ASN A 129 -16.68 -5.92 -5.71
CA ASN A 129 -15.53 -6.18 -4.86
C ASN A 129 -15.06 -4.93 -4.12
N LEU A 130 -15.12 -3.76 -4.77
CA LEU A 130 -14.83 -2.49 -4.14
C LEU A 130 -15.82 -2.20 -3.01
N GLN A 131 -17.13 -2.34 -3.29
CA GLN A 131 -18.16 -2.11 -2.29
C GLN A 131 -18.01 -3.07 -1.10
N LYS A 132 -17.83 -4.37 -1.37
CA LYS A 132 -17.62 -5.38 -0.32
C LYS A 132 -16.32 -5.16 0.44
N GLY A 133 -15.25 -4.81 -0.27
CA GLY A 133 -13.94 -4.55 0.30
C GLY A 133 -13.97 -3.47 1.36
N TYR A 134 -14.72 -2.38 1.16
CA TYR A 134 -14.87 -1.37 2.20
C TYR A 134 -15.47 -1.93 3.50
N PHE A 135 -16.54 -2.72 3.42
CA PHE A 135 -17.16 -3.31 4.61
C PHE A 135 -16.24 -4.32 5.29
N SER A 136 -15.57 -5.17 4.50
CA SER A 136 -14.61 -6.14 5.02
C SER A 136 -13.45 -5.43 5.71
N LEU A 137 -12.87 -4.40 5.09
CA LEU A 137 -11.75 -3.66 5.66
C LEU A 137 -12.15 -2.88 6.91
N GLN A 138 -13.36 -2.29 6.95
CA GLN A 138 -13.88 -1.65 8.15
C GLN A 138 -13.92 -2.64 9.33
N SER A 139 -14.44 -3.84 9.11
CA SER A 139 -14.50 -4.88 10.14
C SER A 139 -13.09 -5.30 10.61
N GLU A 140 -12.14 -5.50 9.69
CA GLU A 140 -10.76 -5.86 10.07
C GLU A 140 -10.04 -4.72 10.80
N LEU A 141 -10.33 -3.46 10.47
CA LEU A 141 -9.81 -2.29 11.17
C LEU A 141 -10.34 -2.18 12.60
N GLU A 142 -11.63 -2.46 12.83
CA GLU A 142 -12.22 -2.50 14.17
C GLU A 142 -11.54 -3.56 15.03
N VAL A 143 -11.38 -4.78 14.50
CA VAL A 143 -10.67 -5.87 15.18
C VAL A 143 -9.23 -5.47 15.51
N ALA A 144 -8.50 -4.89 14.56
CA ALA A 144 -7.12 -4.46 14.77
C ALA A 144 -7.01 -3.33 15.83
N ARG A 145 -7.98 -2.41 15.88
CA ARG A 145 -8.06 -1.35 16.91
C ARG A 145 -8.32 -1.93 18.30
N MET A 146 -9.23 -2.90 18.41
CA MET A 146 -9.51 -3.57 19.69
C MET A 146 -8.26 -4.25 20.24
N TYR A 147 -7.53 -5.01 19.42
CA TYR A 147 -6.29 -5.64 19.86
C TYR A 147 -5.26 -4.61 20.32
N ARG A 148 -5.08 -3.51 19.58
CA ARG A 148 -4.16 -2.44 19.98
C ARG A 148 -4.51 -1.87 21.36
N GLN A 149 -5.78 -1.59 21.62
CA GLN A 149 -6.23 -1.08 22.92
C GLN A 149 -5.98 -2.07 24.06
N MET A 150 -6.16 -3.37 23.82
CA MET A 150 -5.89 -4.41 24.83
C MET A 150 -4.40 -4.48 25.22
N PHE A 151 -3.49 -4.32 24.26
CA PHE A 151 -2.05 -4.36 24.53
C PHE A 151 -1.49 -3.05 25.09
N ASP A 152 -2.06 -1.90 24.72
CA ASP A 152 -1.63 -0.59 25.26
C ASP A 152 -2.10 -0.38 26.73
N ALA A 153 -3.05 -1.19 27.22
CA ALA A 153 -3.59 -1.12 28.58
C ALA A 153 -2.94 -2.09 29.58
N ALA A 154 -2.02 -2.94 29.13
CA ALA A 154 -1.32 -3.96 29.92
C ALA A 154 0.11 -3.51 30.25
#